data_AF-A0A954UJW6-F1
#
_entry.id   AF-A0A954UJW6-F1
#
_cell.length_a   1.000
_cell.length_b   1.000
_cell.length_c   1.000
_cell.angle_alpha   90.00
_cell.angle_beta   90.00
_cell.angle_gamma   90.00
#
_symmetry.space_group_name_H-M   'P 1'
#
loop_
_entity.id
_entity.type
_entity.pdbx_description
1 polymer ?
#
loop_
_entity_poly.entity_id
_entity_poly.type
_entity_poly.pdbx_seq_one_letter_code
_entity_poly.pdbx_strand_id
1 'polypeptide(L)'
;GIRALDYLLTRPEVEPSQIGITGNSGGGTMTTWLWALDDRWTMGAPSCFVTSFVRNAENELPADIEQCPPRALELNLDHADFLIAGAPHPLIILAKERDYFDVRGSQRAFQDAQRIYELLDAANKIDLFVGPTTHGYSEENRDAMYRWFDSSTGRTSMPLDEIPAEADQTLQGSVSGQVTTDGARTVFDFTNELAVELKSRRGDVSGKTLESAIHATLRLQVPAQPPEFRILRPRRSRGYPLPQAATYAVETEPGIMSIVYRLGQESVVSRPPRVGGVATLYLADDSSDAELRTSPAVRALAAERAKTGTFYACDVRGLGESRPDTCDEDSYSDVYGSDYFYAVHGIMLGDPYPGQRARDILRVVHWLEDNGHTEVEVVASGQTTVPALIAALATRRIKVVRALNDPISFQQIAESRQYDLPLSSMIPNVLLHFDVEDLVRELTAQGRYTVYDMEAASTERN
;
A
#
# COMPACT_ATOMS: atom_id res chain seq x y z
N GLY A 1 -23.04 7.05 3.00
CA GLY A 1 -23.94 6.18 2.22
C GLY A 1 -25.05 5.61 3.09
N ILE A 2 -24.82 4.46 3.74
CA ILE A 2 -25.83 3.69 4.47
C ILE A 2 -26.62 4.52 5.51
N ARG A 3 -25.94 5.30 6.35
CA ARG A 3 -26.64 6.16 7.34
C ARG A 3 -27.51 7.25 6.70
N ALA A 4 -27.09 7.77 5.53
CA ALA A 4 -27.92 8.71 4.77
C ALA A 4 -29.14 8.01 4.17
N LEU A 5 -29.00 6.76 3.71
CA LEU A 5 -30.13 5.94 3.28
C LEU A 5 -31.11 5.66 4.43
N ASP A 6 -30.61 5.33 5.63
CA ASP A 6 -31.48 5.13 6.80
C ASP A 6 -32.34 6.35 7.07
N TYR A 7 -31.75 7.55 7.04
CA TYR A 7 -32.48 8.80 7.19
C TYR A 7 -33.47 9.03 6.03
N LEU A 8 -33.03 8.83 4.79
CA LEU A 8 -33.85 9.02 3.59
C LEU A 8 -35.13 8.18 3.67
N LEU A 9 -35.04 6.94 4.11
CA LEU A 9 -36.19 6.02 4.26
C LEU A 9 -37.15 6.40 5.41
N THR A 10 -36.79 7.36 6.27
CA THR A 10 -37.73 7.92 7.27
C THR A 10 -38.64 9.00 6.70
N ARG A 11 -38.36 9.49 5.49
CA ARG A 11 -39.05 10.62 4.88
C ARG A 11 -40.38 10.17 4.25
N PRO A 12 -41.53 10.80 4.58
CA PRO A 12 -42.82 10.41 4.02
C PRO A 12 -42.93 10.64 2.51
N GLU A 13 -42.10 11.51 1.94
CA GLU A 13 -42.01 11.79 0.51
C GLU A 13 -41.20 10.75 -0.29
N VAL A 14 -40.52 9.81 0.38
CA VAL A 14 -39.67 8.79 -0.25
C VAL A 14 -40.46 7.50 -0.40
N GLU A 15 -40.40 6.92 -1.61
CA GLU A 15 -40.95 5.58 -1.90
C GLU A 15 -39.85 4.53 -1.67
N PRO A 16 -39.90 3.72 -0.59
CA PRO A 16 -38.83 2.77 -0.25
C PRO A 16 -38.58 1.70 -1.32
N SER A 17 -39.56 1.42 -2.20
CA SER A 17 -39.38 0.47 -3.30
C SER A 17 -38.65 1.05 -4.52
N GLN A 18 -38.34 2.36 -4.53
CA GLN A 18 -37.76 3.08 -5.66
C GLN A 18 -36.59 3.96 -5.22
N ILE A 19 -35.49 3.33 -4.79
CA ILE A 19 -34.30 4.01 -4.29
C ILE A 19 -33.13 3.79 -5.24
N GLY A 20 -32.72 4.87 -5.91
CA GLY A 20 -31.55 4.90 -6.78
C GLY A 20 -30.29 5.38 -6.06
N ILE A 21 -29.13 4.87 -6.47
CA ILE A 21 -27.82 5.40 -6.08
C ILE A 21 -26.96 5.72 -7.31
N THR A 22 -26.35 6.90 -7.29
CA THR A 22 -25.45 7.34 -8.37
C THR A 22 -24.44 8.34 -7.84
N GLY A 23 -23.31 8.43 -8.53
CA GLY A 23 -22.25 9.38 -8.25
C GLY A 23 -21.14 9.26 -9.29
N ASN A 24 -20.31 10.30 -9.40
CA ASN A 24 -19.23 10.39 -10.38
C ASN A 24 -17.86 10.32 -9.70
N SER A 25 -16.90 9.58 -10.28
CA SER A 25 -15.52 9.46 -9.77
C SER A 25 -15.48 8.87 -8.35
N GLY A 26 -15.03 9.61 -7.33
CA GLY A 26 -15.19 9.21 -5.93
C GLY A 26 -16.65 8.90 -5.55
N GLY A 27 -17.63 9.61 -6.13
CA GLY A 27 -19.04 9.26 -6.00
C GLY A 27 -19.42 7.95 -6.72
N GLY A 28 -18.75 7.63 -7.83
CA GLY A 28 -18.89 6.36 -8.55
C GLY A 28 -18.27 5.20 -7.77
N THR A 29 -17.16 5.45 -7.08
CA THR A 29 -16.54 4.56 -6.08
C THR A 29 -17.55 4.23 -4.99
N MET A 30 -18.09 5.26 -4.32
CA MET A 30 -19.10 5.07 -3.29
C MET A 30 -20.34 4.35 -3.80
N THR A 31 -20.80 4.67 -5.02
CA THR A 31 -21.95 3.98 -5.64
C THR A 31 -21.68 2.49 -5.79
N THR A 32 -20.50 2.13 -6.30
CA THR A 32 -20.09 0.72 -6.51
C THR A 32 -20.00 -0.04 -5.18
N TRP A 33 -19.39 0.56 -4.14
CA TRP A 33 -19.30 -0.07 -2.82
C TRP A 33 -20.64 -0.20 -2.13
N LEU A 34 -21.45 0.86 -2.13
CA LEU A 34 -22.75 0.85 -1.46
C LEU A 34 -23.74 -0.09 -2.15
N TRP A 35 -23.68 -0.20 -3.48
CA TRP A 35 -24.44 -1.17 -4.26
C TRP A 35 -24.18 -2.61 -3.81
N ALA A 36 -22.91 -2.94 -3.54
CA ALA A 36 -22.52 -4.29 -3.10
C ALA A 36 -22.86 -4.60 -1.63
N LEU A 37 -23.02 -3.58 -0.79
CA LEU A 37 -23.06 -3.73 0.67
C LEU A 37 -24.45 -3.59 1.31
N ASP A 38 -25.47 -3.15 0.57
CA ASP A 38 -26.81 -2.90 1.12
C ASP A 38 -27.89 -3.24 0.07
N ASP A 39 -28.84 -4.09 0.44
CA ASP A 39 -29.88 -4.63 -0.45
C ASP A 39 -31.07 -3.68 -0.66
N ARG A 40 -31.11 -2.55 0.05
CA ARG A 40 -32.19 -1.56 -0.06
C ARG A 40 -32.07 -0.66 -1.28
N TRP A 41 -30.94 -0.67 -1.97
CA TRP A 41 -30.81 0.01 -3.27
C TRP A 41 -31.57 -0.76 -4.33
N THR A 42 -32.49 -0.11 -5.03
CA THR A 42 -33.31 -0.76 -6.06
C THR A 42 -32.85 -0.47 -7.47
N MET A 43 -31.97 0.52 -7.67
CA MET A 43 -31.27 0.78 -8.94
C MET A 43 -29.93 1.52 -8.73
N GLY A 44 -28.96 1.27 -9.60
CA GLY A 44 -27.60 1.82 -9.48
C GLY A 44 -27.09 2.44 -10.77
N ALA A 45 -26.29 3.51 -10.65
CA ALA A 45 -25.63 4.15 -11.78
C ALA A 45 -24.25 4.71 -11.41
N PRO A 46 -23.21 3.87 -11.21
CA PRO A 46 -21.86 4.37 -10.97
C PRO A 46 -21.28 5.04 -12.23
N SER A 47 -20.77 6.27 -12.08
CA SER A 47 -20.21 7.06 -13.19
C SER A 47 -18.72 7.31 -13.06
N CYS A 48 -18.00 7.19 -14.17
CA CYS A 48 -16.59 7.56 -14.34
C CYS A 48 -15.69 7.00 -13.22
N PHE A 49 -15.78 5.69 -12.97
CA PHE A 49 -14.99 4.98 -11.96
C PHE A 49 -14.79 3.51 -12.34
N VAL A 50 -15.87 2.83 -12.74
CA VAL A 50 -15.84 1.40 -13.02
C VAL A 50 -14.86 1.10 -14.16
N THR A 51 -13.80 0.37 -13.84
CA THR A 51 -12.80 -0.19 -14.75
C THR A 51 -12.30 -1.49 -14.12
N SER A 52 -11.47 -2.25 -14.81
CA SER A 52 -10.84 -3.44 -14.21
C SER A 52 -9.56 -3.05 -13.49
N PHE A 53 -9.26 -3.65 -12.33
CA PHE A 53 -7.99 -3.39 -11.63
C PHE A 53 -6.76 -3.64 -12.51
N VAL A 54 -6.80 -4.67 -13.37
CA VAL A 54 -5.68 -4.95 -14.28
C VAL A 54 -5.41 -3.81 -15.27
N ARG A 55 -6.44 -3.13 -15.77
CA ARG A 55 -6.27 -1.97 -16.66
C ARG A 55 -5.72 -0.76 -15.92
N ASN A 56 -6.15 -0.54 -14.68
CA ASN A 56 -5.52 0.49 -13.84
C ASN A 56 -4.03 0.22 -13.64
N ALA A 57 -3.66 -1.04 -13.34
CA ALA A 57 -2.27 -1.42 -13.17
C ALA A 57 -1.45 -1.28 -14.47
N GLU A 58 -1.94 -1.81 -15.59
CA GLU A 58 -1.25 -1.76 -16.90
C GLU A 58 -1.08 -0.34 -17.44
N ASN A 59 -2.00 0.55 -17.12
CA ASN A 59 -1.93 1.95 -17.52
C ASN A 59 -1.21 2.84 -16.48
N GLU A 60 -0.64 2.23 -15.43
CA GLU A 60 0.08 2.93 -14.36
C GLU A 60 -0.76 4.02 -13.68
N LEU A 61 -2.06 3.75 -13.51
CA LEU A 61 -3.03 4.70 -12.96
C LEU A 61 -3.18 4.51 -11.45
N PRO A 62 -2.53 5.36 -10.63
CA PRO A 62 -2.72 5.34 -9.19
C PRO A 62 -4.16 5.74 -8.83
N ALA A 63 -4.70 5.07 -7.81
CA ALA A 63 -6.08 5.25 -7.36
C ALA A 63 -6.10 5.48 -5.85
N ASP A 64 -7.05 6.28 -5.37
CA ASP A 64 -7.20 6.50 -3.93
C ASP A 64 -7.27 5.18 -3.15
N ILE A 65 -6.69 5.14 -1.96
CA ILE A 65 -6.70 3.93 -1.14
C ILE A 65 -8.13 3.48 -0.79
N GLU A 66 -9.08 4.41 -0.69
CA GLU A 66 -10.51 4.10 -0.50
C GLU A 66 -11.19 3.45 -1.73
N GLN A 67 -10.54 3.53 -2.90
CA GLN A 67 -10.93 2.84 -4.13
C GLN A 67 -10.33 1.44 -4.24
N CYS A 68 -9.48 1.04 -3.29
CA CYS A 68 -8.68 -0.18 -3.38
C CYS A 68 -8.91 -1.07 -2.14
N PRO A 69 -10.01 -1.85 -2.10
CA PRO A 69 -10.34 -2.66 -0.94
C PRO A 69 -9.22 -3.66 -0.61
N PRO A 70 -8.79 -3.76 0.67
CA PRO A 70 -7.77 -4.73 1.05
C PRO A 70 -8.15 -6.14 0.65
N ARG A 71 -7.17 -6.91 0.15
CA ARG A 71 -7.34 -8.31 -0.29
C ARG A 71 -8.27 -8.53 -1.50
N ALA A 72 -8.76 -7.48 -2.17
CA ALA A 72 -9.64 -7.66 -3.33
C ALA A 72 -9.02 -8.57 -4.40
N LEU A 73 -7.76 -8.29 -4.80
CA LEU A 73 -7.04 -9.11 -5.78
C LEU A 73 -6.68 -10.50 -5.26
N GLU A 74 -6.35 -10.64 -3.97
CA GLU A 74 -6.15 -11.96 -3.34
C GLU A 74 -7.39 -12.85 -3.48
N LEU A 75 -8.57 -12.26 -3.29
CA LEU A 75 -9.86 -12.93 -3.37
C LEU A 75 -10.35 -13.10 -4.83
N ASN A 76 -9.55 -12.70 -5.81
CA ASN A 76 -9.88 -12.66 -7.23
C ASN A 76 -11.11 -11.80 -7.54
N LEU A 77 -11.30 -10.72 -6.79
CA LEU A 77 -12.36 -9.74 -7.04
C LEU A 77 -11.87 -8.65 -7.99
N ASP A 78 -12.76 -8.20 -8.85
CA ASP A 78 -12.65 -7.02 -9.69
C ASP A 78 -13.89 -6.12 -9.52
N HIS A 79 -13.91 -4.91 -10.10
CA HIS A 79 -15.06 -4.00 -9.96
C HIS A 79 -16.37 -4.66 -10.40
N ALA A 80 -16.33 -5.56 -11.38
CA ALA A 80 -17.49 -6.33 -11.83
C ALA A 80 -18.15 -7.15 -10.71
N ASP A 81 -17.38 -7.76 -9.81
CA ASP A 81 -17.91 -8.59 -8.72
C ASP A 81 -18.77 -7.77 -7.74
N PHE A 82 -18.36 -6.53 -7.48
CA PHE A 82 -19.13 -5.61 -6.65
C PHE A 82 -20.43 -5.18 -7.34
N LEU A 83 -20.43 -5.04 -8.67
CA LEU A 83 -21.65 -4.78 -9.45
C LEU A 83 -22.59 -5.99 -9.47
N ILE A 84 -22.02 -7.20 -9.60
CA ILE A 84 -22.76 -8.47 -9.60
C ILE A 84 -23.49 -8.70 -8.27
N ALA A 85 -22.94 -8.24 -7.15
CA ALA A 85 -23.53 -8.44 -5.82
C ALA A 85 -24.97 -7.89 -5.69
N GLY A 86 -25.33 -6.84 -6.45
CA GLY A 86 -26.69 -6.30 -6.48
C GLY A 86 -27.60 -6.89 -7.57
N ALA A 87 -27.14 -7.88 -8.35
CA ALA A 87 -27.98 -8.53 -9.34
C ALA A 87 -29.18 -9.24 -8.67
N PRO A 88 -30.40 -9.20 -9.27
CA PRO A 88 -30.74 -8.69 -10.59
C PRO A 88 -31.34 -7.27 -10.57
N HIS A 89 -31.01 -6.41 -9.61
CA HIS A 89 -31.52 -5.04 -9.60
C HIS A 89 -30.98 -4.22 -10.79
N PRO A 90 -31.78 -3.29 -11.38
CA PRO A 90 -31.35 -2.45 -12.49
C PRO A 90 -30.04 -1.69 -12.24
N LEU A 91 -29.08 -1.82 -13.15
CA LEU A 91 -27.76 -1.18 -13.04
C LEU A 91 -27.29 -0.62 -14.39
N ILE A 92 -26.84 0.63 -14.44
CA ILE A 92 -26.18 1.19 -15.63
C ILE A 92 -24.77 1.67 -15.30
N ILE A 93 -23.77 1.17 -16.01
CA ILE A 93 -22.40 1.67 -15.88
C ILE A 93 -22.28 2.91 -16.79
N LEU A 94 -21.83 4.03 -16.23
CA LEU A 94 -21.65 5.27 -16.98
C LEU A 94 -20.15 5.55 -17.15
N ALA A 95 -19.63 5.40 -18.35
CA ALA A 95 -18.23 5.59 -18.69
C ALA A 95 -18.04 6.73 -19.70
N LYS A 96 -16.79 7.00 -20.07
CA LYS A 96 -16.38 8.10 -20.93
C LYS A 96 -15.25 7.68 -21.86
N GLU A 97 -15.33 8.10 -23.11
CA GLU A 97 -14.36 7.75 -24.15
C GLU A 97 -12.99 8.43 -23.93
N ARG A 98 -12.95 9.58 -23.23
CA ARG A 98 -11.74 10.40 -23.04
C ARG A 98 -11.38 10.59 -21.56
N ASP A 99 -11.73 9.62 -20.73
CA ASP A 99 -11.43 9.61 -19.31
C ASP A 99 -10.12 8.86 -19.03
N TYR A 100 -9.49 9.16 -17.90
CA TYR A 100 -8.36 8.41 -17.38
C TYR A 100 -8.82 7.04 -16.86
N PHE A 101 -10.06 6.89 -16.39
CA PHE A 101 -10.65 5.57 -16.19
C PHE A 101 -10.88 4.88 -17.54
N ASP A 102 -10.07 3.85 -17.81
CA ASP A 102 -10.04 3.18 -19.10
C ASP A 102 -11.37 2.52 -19.47
N VAL A 103 -12.01 3.02 -20.53
CA VAL A 103 -13.28 2.50 -21.05
C VAL A 103 -13.21 1.02 -21.45
N ARG A 104 -12.04 0.50 -21.83
CA ARG A 104 -11.85 -0.93 -22.11
C ARG A 104 -12.09 -1.77 -20.86
N GLY A 105 -11.71 -1.26 -19.70
CA GLY A 105 -11.99 -1.87 -18.40
C GLY A 105 -13.47 -1.80 -18.05
N SER A 106 -14.14 -0.66 -18.31
CA SER A 106 -15.60 -0.52 -18.12
C SER A 106 -16.39 -1.50 -19.00
N GLN A 107 -16.01 -1.63 -20.27
CA GLN A 107 -16.60 -2.58 -21.22
C GLN A 107 -16.42 -4.02 -20.74
N ARG A 108 -15.23 -4.36 -20.22
CA ARG A 108 -14.97 -5.69 -19.68
C ARG A 108 -15.81 -5.98 -18.44
N ALA A 109 -15.87 -5.03 -17.49
CA ALA A 109 -16.68 -5.17 -16.29
C ALA A 109 -18.17 -5.33 -16.60
N PHE A 110 -18.68 -4.56 -17.57
CA PHE A 110 -20.04 -4.71 -18.10
C PHE A 110 -20.28 -6.11 -18.66
N GLN A 111 -19.40 -6.61 -19.53
CA GLN A 111 -19.55 -7.94 -20.14
C GLN A 111 -19.56 -9.06 -19.10
N ASP A 112 -18.70 -8.97 -18.09
CA ASP A 112 -18.64 -9.98 -17.03
C ASP A 112 -19.90 -9.93 -16.15
N ALA A 113 -20.39 -8.75 -15.78
CA ALA A 113 -21.66 -8.60 -15.04
C ALA A 113 -22.88 -9.03 -15.88
N GLN A 114 -22.91 -8.68 -17.17
CA GLN A 114 -24.01 -9.01 -18.09
C GLN A 114 -24.26 -10.51 -18.17
N ARG A 115 -23.20 -11.33 -18.19
CA ARG A 115 -23.34 -12.80 -18.17
C ARG A 115 -24.10 -13.31 -16.95
N ILE A 116 -23.89 -12.71 -15.78
CA ILE A 116 -24.62 -13.10 -14.57
C ILE A 116 -26.08 -12.65 -14.66
N TYR A 117 -26.33 -11.43 -15.14
CA TYR A 117 -27.71 -10.95 -15.38
C TYR A 117 -28.46 -11.83 -16.40
N GLU A 118 -27.80 -12.32 -17.45
CA GLU A 118 -28.36 -13.28 -18.41
C GLU A 118 -28.75 -14.61 -17.74
N LEU A 119 -27.89 -15.15 -16.87
CA LEU A 119 -28.19 -16.37 -16.11
C LEU A 119 -29.37 -16.21 -15.14
N LEU A 120 -29.68 -14.98 -14.75
CA LEU A 120 -30.79 -14.62 -13.86
C LEU A 120 -32.06 -14.18 -14.63
N ASP A 121 -32.11 -14.40 -15.95
CA ASP A 121 -33.20 -13.94 -16.85
C ASP A 121 -33.45 -12.42 -16.74
N ALA A 122 -32.40 -11.66 -16.45
CA ALA A 122 -32.43 -10.23 -16.17
C ALA A 122 -31.50 -9.42 -17.10
N ALA A 123 -31.15 -9.94 -18.27
CA ALA A 123 -30.23 -9.28 -19.22
C ALA A 123 -30.65 -7.84 -19.60
N ASN A 124 -31.95 -7.53 -19.51
CA ASN A 124 -32.50 -6.19 -19.76
C ASN A 124 -32.40 -5.23 -18.56
N LYS A 125 -31.81 -5.66 -17.44
CA LYS A 125 -31.61 -4.88 -16.21
C LYS A 125 -30.16 -4.48 -15.98
N ILE A 126 -29.32 -4.58 -17.01
CA ILE A 126 -27.96 -4.04 -16.97
C ILE A 126 -27.63 -3.36 -18.30
N ASP A 127 -26.93 -2.22 -18.24
CA ASP A 127 -26.49 -1.50 -19.44
C ASP A 127 -25.15 -0.77 -19.22
N LEU A 128 -24.53 -0.36 -20.32
CA LEU A 128 -23.32 0.46 -20.36
C LEU A 128 -23.53 1.65 -21.28
N PHE A 129 -23.40 2.85 -20.75
CA PHE A 129 -23.34 4.08 -21.53
C PHE A 129 -21.91 4.62 -21.57
N VAL A 130 -21.40 4.91 -22.77
CA VAL A 130 -20.09 5.55 -22.97
C VAL A 130 -20.30 6.94 -23.57
N GLY A 131 -20.07 7.99 -22.77
CA GLY A 131 -20.15 9.38 -23.23
C GLY A 131 -18.90 9.80 -24.02
N PRO A 132 -19.00 10.74 -24.98
CA PRO A 132 -17.90 11.09 -25.89
C PRO A 132 -16.87 12.09 -25.30
N THR A 133 -17.13 12.58 -24.09
CA THR A 133 -16.36 13.65 -23.43
C THR A 133 -15.31 13.09 -22.47
N THR A 134 -14.58 14.00 -21.81
CA THR A 134 -13.59 13.68 -20.77
C THR A 134 -14.25 13.32 -19.45
N HIS A 135 -13.43 13.02 -18.43
CA HIS A 135 -13.87 12.77 -17.06
C HIS A 135 -14.91 13.79 -16.56
N GLY A 136 -16.06 13.30 -16.08
CA GLY A 136 -17.07 14.15 -15.44
C GLY A 136 -18.50 13.67 -15.57
N TYR A 137 -19.39 14.22 -14.72
CA TYR A 137 -20.83 13.92 -14.75
C TYR A 137 -21.58 14.86 -15.70
N SER A 138 -21.19 14.89 -16.96
CA SER A 138 -21.79 15.78 -17.95
C SER A 138 -23.20 15.36 -18.35
N GLU A 139 -23.87 16.24 -19.10
CA GLU A 139 -25.28 16.13 -19.48
C GLU A 139 -25.63 14.76 -20.05
N GLU A 140 -24.82 14.22 -20.97
CA GLU A 140 -25.12 12.93 -21.60
C GLU A 140 -25.09 11.74 -20.62
N ASN A 141 -24.23 11.78 -19.59
CA ASN A 141 -24.20 10.74 -18.55
C ASN A 141 -25.40 10.88 -17.62
N ARG A 142 -25.76 12.12 -17.26
CA ARG A 142 -26.96 12.39 -16.45
C ARG A 142 -28.22 11.94 -17.18
N ASP A 143 -28.33 12.26 -18.47
CA ASP A 143 -29.43 11.86 -19.32
C ASP A 143 -29.54 10.34 -19.47
N ALA A 144 -28.42 9.64 -19.61
CA ALA A 144 -28.42 8.17 -19.62
C ALA A 144 -28.91 7.61 -18.29
N MET A 145 -28.44 8.17 -17.16
CA MET A 145 -28.91 7.80 -15.82
C MET A 145 -30.41 8.07 -15.64
N TYR A 146 -30.90 9.25 -16.00
CA TYR A 146 -32.30 9.63 -15.86
C TYR A 146 -33.21 8.68 -16.65
N ARG A 147 -32.88 8.41 -17.92
CA ARG A 147 -33.64 7.46 -18.75
C ARG A 147 -33.65 6.05 -18.15
N TRP A 148 -32.52 5.61 -17.59
CA TRP A 148 -32.42 4.29 -16.97
C TRP A 148 -33.28 4.17 -15.71
N PHE A 149 -33.24 5.17 -14.83
CA PHE A 149 -34.02 5.20 -13.59
C PHE A 149 -35.52 5.36 -13.87
N ASP A 150 -35.89 6.19 -14.84
CA ASP A 150 -37.27 6.31 -15.33
C ASP A 150 -37.84 4.98 -15.81
N SER A 151 -37.10 4.31 -16.69
CA SER A 151 -37.48 2.98 -17.19
C SER A 151 -37.64 1.97 -16.06
N SER A 152 -36.75 2.02 -15.06
CA SER A 152 -36.77 1.12 -13.91
C SER A 152 -37.93 1.39 -12.94
N THR A 153 -38.38 2.64 -12.84
CA THR A 153 -39.49 3.06 -11.97
C THR A 153 -40.85 3.07 -12.67
N GLY A 154 -40.88 2.91 -14.00
CA GLY A 154 -42.08 3.11 -14.82
C GLY A 154 -42.54 4.57 -14.88
N ARG A 155 -41.65 5.51 -14.56
CA ARG A 155 -41.92 6.95 -14.58
C ARG A 155 -41.31 7.56 -15.84
N THR A 156 -41.66 8.81 -16.11
CA THR A 156 -41.02 9.61 -17.15
C THR A 156 -40.61 10.92 -16.51
N SER A 157 -39.31 11.17 -16.43
CA SER A 157 -38.78 12.46 -16.05
C SER A 157 -39.19 13.48 -17.10
N MET A 158 -39.74 14.61 -16.64
CA MET A 158 -39.94 15.74 -17.53
C MET A 158 -38.58 16.36 -17.85
N PRO A 159 -38.41 16.98 -19.03
CA PRO A 159 -37.24 17.80 -19.30
C PRO A 159 -37.06 18.76 -18.13
N LEU A 160 -35.89 18.70 -17.49
CA LEU A 160 -35.57 19.67 -16.46
C LEU A 160 -35.29 20.99 -17.17
N ASP A 161 -36.06 22.02 -16.84
CA ASP A 161 -35.60 23.38 -17.07
C ASP A 161 -34.23 23.55 -16.37
N GLU A 162 -33.40 24.47 -16.85
CA GLU A 162 -32.13 24.79 -16.18
C GLU A 162 -32.42 25.16 -14.72
N ILE A 163 -32.06 24.27 -13.79
CA ILE A 163 -32.24 24.50 -12.35
C ILE A 163 -31.15 25.50 -11.96
N PRO A 164 -31.50 26.72 -11.54
CA PRO A 164 -30.49 27.68 -11.09
C PRO A 164 -29.75 27.08 -9.88
N ALA A 165 -28.42 27.21 -9.88
CA ALA A 165 -27.62 26.79 -8.74
C ALA A 165 -28.06 27.57 -7.48
N GLU A 166 -28.37 26.83 -6.42
CA GLU A 166 -28.57 27.40 -5.09
C GLU A 166 -27.28 28.07 -4.61
N ALA A 167 -27.41 29.11 -3.79
CA ALA A 167 -26.25 29.72 -3.14
C ALA A 167 -25.61 28.71 -2.18
N ASP A 168 -24.28 28.70 -2.06
CA ASP A 168 -23.56 27.77 -1.18
C ASP A 168 -24.08 27.80 0.26
N GLN A 169 -24.48 28.97 0.76
CA GLN A 169 -25.05 29.13 2.10
C GLN A 169 -26.36 28.37 2.29
N THR A 170 -27.17 28.21 1.24
CA THR A 170 -28.40 27.41 1.28
C THR A 170 -28.08 25.92 1.48
N LEU A 171 -26.93 25.47 0.98
CA LEU A 171 -26.52 24.06 1.00
C LEU A 171 -25.76 23.66 2.28
N GLN A 172 -25.46 24.60 3.17
CA GLN A 172 -24.72 24.32 4.41
C GLN A 172 -25.56 23.50 5.40
N GLY A 173 -25.04 22.33 5.77
CA GLY A 173 -25.65 21.45 6.78
C GLY A 173 -25.25 21.74 8.23
N SER A 174 -24.47 22.80 8.48
CA SER A 174 -23.93 23.15 9.80
C SER A 174 -23.96 24.68 10.01
N VAL A 175 -23.89 25.13 11.26
CA VAL A 175 -24.08 26.54 11.64
C VAL A 175 -22.98 27.42 11.07
N SER A 176 -21.73 26.97 11.11
CA SER A 176 -20.59 27.71 10.57
C SER A 176 -20.23 27.31 9.13
N GLY A 177 -20.93 26.31 8.56
CA GLY A 177 -20.51 25.61 7.34
C GLY A 177 -19.26 24.73 7.54
N GLN A 178 -18.72 24.64 8.76
CA GLN A 178 -17.56 23.82 9.11
C GLN A 178 -17.88 22.93 10.30
N VAL A 179 -18.08 21.63 10.03
CA VAL A 179 -18.53 20.67 11.04
C VAL A 179 -17.60 20.58 12.26
N THR A 180 -16.28 20.76 12.08
CA THR A 180 -15.31 20.72 13.18
C THR A 180 -15.39 21.94 14.10
N THR A 181 -15.67 23.12 13.54
CA THR A 181 -15.91 24.34 14.33
C THR A 181 -17.18 24.21 15.16
N ASP A 182 -18.17 23.48 14.62
CA ASP A 182 -19.44 23.20 15.28
C ASP A 182 -19.36 22.02 16.28
N GLY A 183 -18.15 21.53 16.58
CA GLY A 183 -17.89 20.51 17.59
C GLY A 183 -18.01 19.06 17.10
N ALA A 184 -18.08 18.83 15.78
CA ALA A 184 -18.06 17.48 15.24
C ALA A 184 -16.68 16.83 15.43
N ARG A 185 -16.71 15.52 15.69
CA ARG A 185 -15.52 14.67 15.75
C ARG A 185 -15.02 14.38 14.33
N THR A 186 -13.70 14.28 14.20
CA THR A 186 -12.99 13.97 12.96
C THR A 186 -12.67 12.48 12.86
N VAL A 187 -12.34 12.01 11.65
CA VAL A 187 -11.83 10.64 11.45
C VAL A 187 -10.62 10.35 12.33
N PHE A 188 -9.74 11.34 12.57
CA PHE A 188 -8.59 11.19 13.48
C PHE A 188 -9.00 10.92 14.92
N ASP A 189 -10.08 11.56 15.40
CA ASP A 189 -10.57 11.34 16.76
C ASP A 189 -11.13 9.91 16.90
N PHE A 190 -11.79 9.39 15.87
CA PHE A 190 -12.24 7.99 15.84
C PHE A 190 -11.08 6.99 15.72
N THR A 191 -10.09 7.28 14.88
CA THR A 191 -8.90 6.43 14.69
C THR A 191 -8.07 6.35 15.97
N ASN A 192 -7.86 7.46 16.66
CA ASN A 192 -7.17 7.51 17.94
C ASN A 192 -7.90 6.69 19.01
N GLU A 193 -9.21 6.92 19.21
CA GLU A 193 -10.00 6.14 20.17
C GLU A 193 -9.96 4.64 19.88
N LEU A 194 -10.06 4.26 18.61
CA LEU A 194 -9.96 2.86 18.20
C LEU A 194 -8.57 2.29 18.48
N ALA A 195 -7.49 3.03 18.20
CA ALA A 195 -6.13 2.58 18.46
C ALA A 195 -5.90 2.33 19.96
N VAL A 196 -6.37 3.23 20.84
CA VAL A 196 -6.30 3.08 22.29
C VAL A 196 -7.12 1.85 22.75
N GLU A 197 -8.34 1.68 22.23
CA GLU A 197 -9.20 0.54 22.54
C GLU A 197 -8.56 -0.79 22.11
N LEU A 198 -7.92 -0.82 20.93
CA LEU A 198 -7.21 -1.98 20.42
C LEU A 198 -5.97 -2.31 21.27
N LYS A 199 -5.15 -1.33 21.65
CA LYS A 199 -4.02 -1.56 22.56
C LYS A 199 -4.51 -2.16 23.89
N SER A 200 -5.55 -1.58 24.48
CA SER A 200 -6.12 -2.03 25.75
C SER A 200 -6.61 -3.48 25.69
N ARG A 201 -7.29 -3.86 24.60
CA ARG A 201 -7.79 -5.23 24.39
C ARG A 201 -6.70 -6.24 24.06
N ARG A 202 -5.74 -5.87 23.20
CA ARG A 202 -4.65 -6.73 22.75
C ARG A 202 -3.64 -7.00 23.87
N GLY A 203 -3.31 -5.98 24.65
CA GLY A 203 -2.19 -5.99 25.58
C GLY A 203 -0.84 -6.11 24.87
N ASP A 204 0.18 -6.45 25.64
CA ASP A 204 1.53 -6.70 25.16
C ASP A 204 1.66 -8.12 24.59
N VAL A 205 2.04 -8.22 23.31
CA VAL A 205 2.16 -9.52 22.62
C VAL A 205 3.63 -9.95 22.61
N SER A 206 3.90 -11.24 22.82
CA SER A 206 5.27 -11.79 22.88
C SER A 206 5.33 -13.27 22.49
N GLY A 207 6.56 -13.78 22.33
CA GLY A 207 6.84 -15.20 22.06
C GLY A 207 6.07 -15.77 20.87
N LYS A 208 5.52 -16.98 21.02
CA LYS A 208 4.81 -17.69 19.95
C LYS A 208 3.57 -16.96 19.44
N THR A 209 2.92 -16.17 20.30
CA THR A 209 1.74 -15.39 19.90
C THR A 209 2.15 -14.29 18.94
N LEU A 210 3.24 -13.58 19.24
CA LEU A 210 3.80 -12.55 18.35
C LEU A 210 4.27 -13.15 17.03
N GLU A 211 5.00 -14.27 17.09
CA GLU A 211 5.45 -15.00 15.90
C GLU A 211 4.28 -15.40 15.00
N SER A 212 3.21 -15.99 15.58
CA SER A 212 2.01 -16.38 14.84
C SER A 212 1.29 -15.18 14.22
N ALA A 213 1.21 -14.07 14.97
CA ALA A 213 0.60 -12.82 14.50
C ALA A 213 1.36 -12.22 13.31
N ILE A 214 2.70 -12.21 13.37
CA ILE A 214 3.55 -11.76 12.26
C ILE A 214 3.34 -12.65 11.03
N HIS A 215 3.37 -13.98 11.19
CA HIS A 215 3.18 -14.90 10.06
C HIS A 215 1.81 -14.78 9.41
N ALA A 216 0.74 -14.62 10.21
CA ALA A 216 -0.62 -14.46 9.72
C ALA A 216 -0.80 -13.15 8.94
N THR A 217 -0.18 -12.06 9.41
CA THR A 217 -0.37 -10.72 8.81
C THR A 217 0.53 -10.49 7.59
N LEU A 218 1.73 -11.10 7.53
CA LEU A 218 2.78 -10.70 6.57
C LEU A 218 3.26 -11.80 5.61
N ARG A 219 2.64 -12.99 5.63
CA ARG A 219 2.96 -14.10 4.72
C ARG A 219 4.46 -14.38 4.60
N LEU A 220 5.16 -14.37 5.73
CA LEU A 220 6.61 -14.58 5.77
C LEU A 220 6.93 -16.04 5.51
N GLN A 221 7.01 -16.40 4.24
CA GLN A 221 7.50 -17.70 3.79
C GLN A 221 8.64 -17.46 2.81
N VAL A 222 9.80 -18.06 3.08
CA VAL A 222 10.96 -17.99 2.20
C VAL A 222 11.49 -19.41 1.91
N PRO A 223 11.97 -19.69 0.69
CA PRO A 223 12.56 -20.99 0.39
C PRO A 223 13.82 -21.25 1.22
N ALA A 224 14.06 -22.53 1.56
CA ALA A 224 15.23 -22.95 2.31
C ALA A 224 16.53 -22.87 1.48
N GLN A 225 16.43 -23.07 0.16
CA GLN A 225 17.58 -22.97 -0.73
C GLN A 225 18.08 -21.51 -0.86
N PRO A 226 19.40 -21.28 -0.93
CA PRO A 226 19.95 -19.96 -1.22
C PRO A 226 19.38 -19.38 -2.52
N PRO A 227 19.22 -18.05 -2.63
CA PRO A 227 18.78 -17.42 -3.87
C PRO A 227 19.85 -17.48 -4.95
N GLU A 228 19.39 -17.56 -6.21
CA GLU A 228 20.21 -17.23 -7.36
C GLU A 228 20.58 -15.74 -7.33
N PHE A 229 21.69 -15.39 -7.95
CA PHE A 229 22.13 -14.00 -8.00
C PHE A 229 22.95 -13.69 -9.24
N ARG A 230 22.90 -12.42 -9.66
CA ARG A 230 23.71 -11.89 -10.75
C ARG A 230 24.87 -11.08 -10.18
N ILE A 231 26.01 -11.15 -10.86
CA ILE A 231 27.18 -10.31 -10.56
C ILE A 231 27.12 -9.12 -11.52
N LEU A 232 26.84 -7.94 -10.99
CA LEU A 232 26.73 -6.72 -11.79
C LEU A 232 28.12 -6.10 -11.98
N ARG A 233 28.29 -5.38 -13.10
CA ARG A 233 29.55 -4.72 -13.41
C ARG A 233 29.85 -3.64 -12.36
N PRO A 234 31.02 -3.67 -11.69
CA PRO A 234 31.37 -2.64 -10.72
C PRO A 234 31.43 -1.25 -11.37
N ARG A 235 30.78 -0.27 -10.72
CA ARG A 235 30.87 1.16 -11.11
C ARG A 235 32.10 1.78 -10.45
N ARG A 236 33.06 2.24 -11.27
CA ARG A 236 34.27 2.92 -10.78
C ARG A 236 33.93 4.34 -10.31
N SER A 237 34.75 4.86 -9.39
CA SER A 237 34.73 6.27 -8.99
C SER A 237 33.42 6.77 -8.38
N ARG A 238 32.64 5.90 -7.72
CA ARG A 238 31.41 6.30 -7.01
C ARG A 238 31.68 7.10 -5.74
N GLY A 239 32.89 7.06 -5.19
CA GLY A 239 33.22 7.80 -3.97
C GLY A 239 32.71 7.16 -2.68
N TYR A 240 32.53 5.84 -2.67
CA TYR A 240 32.19 5.05 -1.48
C TYR A 240 33.24 5.17 -0.36
N PRO A 241 32.91 4.83 0.90
CA PRO A 241 33.82 4.94 2.04
C PRO A 241 35.01 3.97 1.99
N LEU A 242 34.96 2.94 1.14
CA LEU A 242 36.01 1.95 0.94
C LEU A 242 36.41 1.92 -0.54
N PRO A 243 37.68 1.57 -0.86
CA PRO A 243 38.23 1.74 -2.20
C PRO A 243 37.62 0.80 -3.24
N GLN A 244 37.04 -0.32 -2.82
CA GLN A 244 36.46 -1.32 -3.71
C GLN A 244 35.02 -1.64 -3.32
N ALA A 245 34.17 -1.80 -4.33
CA ALA A 245 32.81 -2.28 -4.18
C ALA A 245 32.45 -3.26 -5.29
N ALA A 246 31.71 -4.31 -4.93
CA ALA A 246 31.07 -5.25 -5.84
C ALA A 246 29.56 -5.12 -5.69
N THR A 247 28.82 -5.30 -6.78
CA THR A 247 27.35 -5.19 -6.78
C THR A 247 26.74 -6.50 -7.23
N TYR A 248 25.75 -6.97 -6.49
CA TYR A 248 25.03 -8.21 -6.74
C TYR A 248 23.53 -7.92 -6.81
N ALA A 249 22.83 -8.57 -7.75
CA ALA A 249 21.37 -8.59 -7.75
C ALA A 249 20.93 -9.96 -7.26
N VAL A 250 20.40 -10.03 -6.04
CA VAL A 250 19.96 -11.27 -5.39
C VAL A 250 18.48 -11.47 -5.67
N GLU A 251 18.11 -12.61 -6.26
CA GLU A 251 16.72 -12.91 -6.61
C GLU A 251 15.95 -13.37 -5.36
N THR A 252 15.15 -12.47 -4.81
CA THR A 252 14.43 -12.70 -3.55
C THR A 252 13.12 -13.44 -3.79
N GLU A 253 12.47 -13.17 -4.92
CA GLU A 253 11.30 -13.86 -5.47
C GLU A 253 11.43 -13.91 -7.01
N PRO A 254 10.69 -14.77 -7.73
CA PRO A 254 10.78 -14.86 -9.18
C PRO A 254 10.60 -13.50 -9.87
N GLY A 255 11.67 -13.00 -10.50
CA GLY A 255 11.69 -11.69 -11.16
C GLY A 255 11.88 -10.47 -10.24
N ILE A 256 11.97 -10.65 -8.92
CA ILE A 256 12.21 -9.59 -7.94
C ILE A 256 13.63 -9.67 -7.40
N MET A 257 14.33 -8.54 -7.38
CA MET A 257 15.74 -8.47 -7.05
C MET A 257 15.99 -7.46 -5.93
N SER A 258 16.80 -7.83 -4.94
CA SER A 258 17.44 -6.88 -4.03
C SER A 258 18.86 -6.58 -4.51
N ILE A 259 19.26 -5.31 -4.46
CA ILE A 259 20.57 -4.86 -4.93
C ILE A 259 21.51 -4.74 -3.74
N VAL A 260 22.56 -5.55 -3.73
CA VAL A 260 23.50 -5.67 -2.61
C VAL A 260 24.88 -5.19 -3.02
N TYR A 261 25.42 -4.21 -2.31
CA TYR A 261 26.77 -3.69 -2.44
C TYR A 261 27.66 -4.31 -1.38
N ARG A 262 28.72 -5.01 -1.79
CA ARG A 262 29.78 -5.46 -0.88
C ARG A 262 30.95 -4.48 -0.96
N LEU A 263 31.33 -3.88 0.15
CA LEU A 263 32.47 -2.98 0.22
C LEU A 263 33.70 -3.69 0.80
N GLY A 264 34.90 -3.28 0.37
CA GLY A 264 36.14 -3.86 0.88
C GLY A 264 37.40 -3.14 0.40
N GLN A 265 38.55 -3.66 0.84
CA GLN A 265 39.88 -3.16 0.43
C GLN A 265 40.32 -3.75 -0.92
N GLU A 266 39.90 -4.98 -1.20
CA GLU A 266 40.31 -5.75 -2.38
C GLU A 266 39.23 -5.74 -3.46
N SER A 267 39.67 -5.78 -4.71
CA SER A 267 38.75 -5.81 -5.85
C SER A 267 38.11 -7.18 -5.97
N VAL A 268 36.77 -7.22 -5.98
CA VAL A 268 35.98 -8.43 -6.22
C VAL A 268 35.07 -8.18 -7.41
N VAL A 269 35.28 -8.93 -8.48
CA VAL A 269 34.51 -8.82 -9.74
C VAL A 269 33.81 -10.13 -10.11
N SER A 270 33.77 -11.08 -9.17
CA SER A 270 33.16 -12.40 -9.31
C SER A 270 32.23 -12.66 -8.12
N ARG A 271 31.90 -13.93 -7.84
CA ARG A 271 31.10 -14.32 -6.67
C ARG A 271 31.76 -13.84 -5.36
N PRO A 272 30.99 -13.58 -4.29
CA PRO A 272 31.56 -13.18 -3.01
C PRO A 272 32.57 -14.22 -2.49
N PRO A 273 33.70 -13.77 -1.91
CA PRO A 273 34.66 -14.68 -1.29
C PRO A 273 34.04 -15.42 -0.10
N ARG A 274 34.23 -16.74 -0.03
CA ARG A 274 33.78 -17.57 1.08
C ARG A 274 34.79 -17.56 2.24
N VAL A 275 34.98 -16.38 2.84
CA VAL A 275 36.01 -16.12 3.85
C VAL A 275 35.53 -16.31 5.29
N GLY A 276 34.23 -16.51 5.51
CA GLY A 276 33.65 -16.61 6.85
C GLY A 276 33.50 -15.27 7.57
N GLY A 277 33.23 -15.34 8.87
CA GLY A 277 33.18 -14.17 9.75
C GLY A 277 31.86 -13.41 9.72
N VAL A 278 31.85 -12.27 10.43
CA VAL A 278 30.68 -11.41 10.63
C VAL A 278 30.39 -10.59 9.37
N ALA A 279 29.13 -10.59 8.92
CA ALA A 279 28.63 -9.67 7.93
C ALA A 279 27.81 -8.57 8.60
N THR A 280 28.10 -7.31 8.28
CA THR A 280 27.17 -6.21 8.58
C THR A 280 26.36 -5.93 7.33
N LEU A 281 25.04 -6.07 7.43
CA LEU A 281 24.07 -5.74 6.39
C LEU A 281 23.38 -4.43 6.75
N TYR A 282 23.77 -3.35 6.08
CA TYR A 282 23.09 -2.07 6.16
C TYR A 282 21.90 -2.05 5.18
N LEU A 283 20.72 -1.70 5.70
CA LEU A 283 19.50 -1.53 4.93
C LEU A 283 19.25 -0.03 4.78
N ALA A 284 19.29 0.44 3.54
CA ALA A 284 19.11 1.85 3.23
C ALA A 284 17.67 2.30 3.51
N ASP A 285 17.50 3.56 3.89
CA ASP A 285 16.17 4.15 3.98
C ASP A 285 15.64 4.48 2.59
N ASP A 286 16.52 4.97 1.71
CA ASP A 286 16.17 5.45 0.37
C ASP A 286 16.97 4.77 -0.73
N SER A 287 18.30 4.83 -0.65
CA SER A 287 19.22 4.28 -1.65
C SER A 287 20.58 3.99 -1.05
N SER A 288 20.98 2.73 -1.05
CA SER A 288 22.31 2.28 -0.59
C SER A 288 23.42 3.03 -1.31
N ASP A 289 23.30 3.21 -2.62
CA ASP A 289 24.29 3.95 -3.39
C ASP A 289 24.40 5.41 -2.95
N ALA A 290 23.27 6.11 -2.87
CA ALA A 290 23.27 7.52 -2.52
C ALA A 290 23.80 7.71 -1.10
N GLU A 291 23.28 6.95 -0.14
CA GLU A 291 23.64 7.05 1.27
C GLU A 291 25.11 6.69 1.52
N LEU A 292 25.67 5.69 0.84
CA LEU A 292 27.11 5.41 0.92
C LEU A 292 27.98 6.55 0.38
N ARG A 293 27.48 7.35 -0.57
CA ARG A 293 28.22 8.49 -1.11
C ARG A 293 28.09 9.73 -0.25
N THR A 294 26.90 10.00 0.27
CA THR A 294 26.55 11.32 0.82
C THR A 294 26.36 11.33 2.34
N SER A 295 25.93 10.21 2.96
CA SER A 295 25.63 10.18 4.39
C SER A 295 26.91 10.00 5.24
N PRO A 296 27.32 11.00 6.04
CA PRO A 296 28.51 10.88 6.89
C PRO A 296 28.42 9.70 7.87
N ALA A 297 27.22 9.44 8.37
CA ALA A 297 26.89 8.36 9.29
C ALA A 297 27.16 6.98 8.69
N VAL A 298 26.55 6.71 7.53
CA VAL A 298 26.67 5.43 6.83
C VAL A 298 28.12 5.21 6.39
N ARG A 299 28.80 6.27 5.99
CA ARG A 299 30.24 6.22 5.65
C ARG A 299 31.10 5.85 6.85
N ALA A 300 30.86 6.44 8.01
CA ALA A 300 31.57 6.14 9.25
C ALA A 300 31.31 4.68 9.68
N LEU A 301 30.04 4.25 9.66
CA LEU A 301 29.63 2.88 9.95
C LEU A 301 30.34 1.87 9.03
N ALA A 302 30.32 2.09 7.71
CA ALA A 302 30.96 1.21 6.76
C ALA A 302 32.46 1.08 6.99
N ALA A 303 33.14 2.18 7.31
CA ALA A 303 34.57 2.19 7.60
C ALA A 303 34.91 1.52 8.95
N GLU A 304 34.05 1.65 9.96
CA GLU A 304 34.20 1.01 11.27
C GLU A 304 34.01 -0.50 11.15
N ARG A 305 32.88 -0.95 10.58
CA ARG A 305 32.50 -2.36 10.49
C ARG A 305 33.40 -3.17 9.55
N ALA A 306 33.98 -2.55 8.54
CA ALA A 306 34.94 -3.21 7.66
C ALA A 306 36.28 -3.55 8.35
N LYS A 307 36.54 -3.06 9.57
CA LYS A 307 37.73 -3.46 10.36
C LYS A 307 37.56 -4.84 11.00
N THR A 308 36.33 -5.23 11.31
CA THR A 308 36.01 -6.44 12.09
C THR A 308 35.22 -7.48 11.31
N GLY A 309 34.72 -7.13 10.12
CA GLY A 309 33.95 -8.04 9.27
C GLY A 309 33.82 -7.54 7.83
N THR A 310 32.83 -8.06 7.10
CA THR A 310 32.50 -7.59 5.75
C THR A 310 31.26 -6.71 5.79
N PHE A 311 31.36 -5.52 5.20
CA PHE A 311 30.24 -4.59 5.12
C PHE A 311 29.47 -4.75 3.81
N TYR A 312 28.15 -4.86 3.93
CA TYR A 312 27.19 -4.89 2.85
C TYR A 312 26.18 -3.76 3.03
N ALA A 313 25.75 -3.13 1.93
CA ALA A 313 24.56 -2.29 1.88
C ALA A 313 23.54 -2.93 0.93
N CYS A 314 22.25 -2.82 1.22
CA CYS A 314 21.21 -3.49 0.47
C CYS A 314 19.99 -2.58 0.23
N ASP A 315 19.59 -2.53 -1.04
CA ASP A 315 18.31 -2.00 -1.48
C ASP A 315 17.32 -3.17 -1.54
N VAL A 316 16.35 -3.17 -0.62
CA VAL A 316 15.16 -4.05 -0.71
C VAL A 316 14.23 -3.53 -1.81
N ARG A 317 13.24 -4.34 -2.23
CA ARG A 317 12.37 -3.98 -3.35
C ARG A 317 11.74 -2.59 -3.22
N GLY A 318 11.70 -1.89 -4.35
CA GLY A 318 11.14 -0.54 -4.47
C GLY A 318 12.09 0.58 -4.03
N LEU A 319 13.25 0.26 -3.45
CA LEU A 319 14.23 1.24 -3.00
C LEU A 319 15.49 1.23 -3.87
N GLY A 320 16.27 2.31 -3.79
CA GLY A 320 17.54 2.49 -4.48
C GLY A 320 17.48 2.17 -5.97
N GLU A 321 18.38 1.32 -6.47
CA GLU A 321 18.41 0.98 -7.90
C GLU A 321 17.24 0.09 -8.35
N SER A 322 16.40 -0.41 -7.41
CA SER A 322 15.15 -1.14 -7.71
C SER A 322 13.90 -0.25 -7.68
N ARG A 323 14.09 1.07 -7.49
CA ARG A 323 13.01 2.06 -7.53
C ARG A 323 12.33 2.05 -8.89
N PRO A 324 11.00 1.86 -8.95
CA PRO A 324 10.25 2.04 -10.18
C PRO A 324 10.06 3.53 -10.50
N ASP A 325 9.95 3.82 -11.79
CA ASP A 325 9.67 5.14 -12.37
C ASP A 325 8.41 5.03 -13.23
N THR A 326 7.33 4.56 -12.58
CA THR A 326 5.98 4.42 -13.16
C THR A 326 5.07 5.54 -12.67
N CYS A 327 3.90 5.70 -13.30
CA CYS A 327 2.92 6.76 -13.04
C CYS A 327 3.32 8.12 -13.61
N ASP A 328 4.47 8.67 -13.22
CA ASP A 328 5.04 9.92 -13.78
C ASP A 328 6.56 9.98 -13.53
N GLU A 329 7.28 10.82 -14.29
CA GLU A 329 8.74 10.99 -14.20
C GLU A 329 9.17 11.48 -12.81
N ASP A 330 10.10 10.77 -12.16
CA ASP A 330 10.68 11.11 -10.85
C ASP A 330 9.63 11.23 -9.70
N SER A 331 8.45 10.62 -9.87
CA SER A 331 7.31 10.78 -8.96
C SER A 331 7.27 9.84 -7.76
N TYR A 332 8.33 9.09 -7.46
CA TYR A 332 8.28 7.96 -6.52
C TYR A 332 7.61 8.28 -5.16
N SER A 333 7.98 9.42 -4.56
CA SER A 333 7.49 9.84 -3.24
C SER A 333 6.29 10.80 -3.31
N ASP A 334 5.80 11.12 -4.51
CA ASP A 334 4.69 12.05 -4.68
C ASP A 334 3.37 11.42 -4.25
N VAL A 335 2.36 12.27 -4.02
CA VAL A 335 0.99 11.81 -3.88
C VAL A 335 0.59 11.15 -5.20
N TYR A 336 0.11 9.90 -5.14
CA TYR A 336 -0.12 9.04 -6.30
C TYR A 336 1.14 8.64 -7.08
N GLY A 337 2.32 8.80 -6.47
CA GLY A 337 3.58 8.34 -6.99
C GLY A 337 3.73 6.83 -7.04
N SER A 338 4.86 6.37 -7.58
CA SER A 338 5.17 4.95 -7.69
C SER A 338 5.12 4.19 -6.34
N ASP A 339 5.63 4.75 -5.24
CA ASP A 339 5.55 4.08 -3.93
C ASP A 339 4.09 3.76 -3.57
N TYR A 340 3.24 4.79 -3.68
CA TYR A 340 1.82 4.71 -3.39
C TYR A 340 1.14 3.67 -4.30
N PHE A 341 1.39 3.73 -5.61
CA PHE A 341 0.83 2.81 -6.59
C PHE A 341 1.14 1.35 -6.25
N TYR A 342 2.39 0.97 -6.03
CA TYR A 342 2.70 -0.43 -5.72
C TYR A 342 2.28 -0.85 -4.31
N ALA A 343 2.33 0.06 -3.33
CA ALA A 343 1.89 -0.23 -1.97
C ALA A 343 0.39 -0.59 -1.92
N VAL A 344 -0.45 0.16 -2.63
CA VAL A 344 -1.88 -0.13 -2.81
C VAL A 344 -2.11 -1.53 -3.38
N HIS A 345 -1.35 -1.92 -4.42
CA HIS A 345 -1.46 -3.26 -5.00
C HIS A 345 -1.03 -4.36 -4.03
N GLY A 346 0.03 -4.14 -3.25
CA GLY A 346 0.42 -5.04 -2.16
C GLY A 346 -0.69 -5.25 -1.13
N ILE A 347 -1.42 -4.19 -0.77
CA ILE A 347 -2.58 -4.26 0.13
C ILE A 347 -3.73 -5.07 -0.50
N MET A 348 -4.05 -4.84 -1.78
CA MET A 348 -5.09 -5.61 -2.48
C MET A 348 -4.72 -7.07 -2.71
N LEU A 349 -3.42 -7.41 -2.82
CA LEU A 349 -2.92 -8.78 -2.91
C LEU A 349 -2.83 -9.48 -1.53
N GLY A 350 -3.12 -8.74 -0.45
CA GLY A 350 -3.00 -9.22 0.92
C GLY A 350 -1.55 -9.51 1.34
N ASP A 351 -0.59 -8.85 0.69
CA ASP A 351 0.84 -9.01 0.91
C ASP A 351 1.51 -7.63 0.93
N PRO A 352 1.40 -6.88 2.03
CA PRO A 352 1.86 -5.50 2.09
C PRO A 352 3.40 -5.41 2.08
N TYR A 353 3.91 -4.28 1.59
CA TYR A 353 5.35 -4.03 1.38
C TYR A 353 6.26 -4.36 2.57
N PRO A 354 5.89 -4.09 3.85
CA PRO A 354 6.77 -4.44 4.97
C PRO A 354 7.01 -5.95 5.09
N GLY A 355 6.01 -6.78 4.78
CA GLY A 355 6.16 -8.24 4.72
C GLY A 355 7.05 -8.67 3.56
N GLN A 356 6.83 -8.07 2.38
CA GLN A 356 7.65 -8.34 1.19
C GLN A 356 9.13 -7.96 1.40
N ARG A 357 9.40 -6.78 1.96
CA ARG A 357 10.76 -6.29 2.27
C ARG A 357 11.41 -7.14 3.38
N ALA A 358 10.65 -7.63 4.36
CA ALA A 358 11.18 -8.58 5.34
C ALA A 358 11.61 -9.91 4.68
N ARG A 359 10.86 -10.40 3.67
CA ARG A 359 11.28 -11.55 2.87
C ARG A 359 12.56 -11.27 2.08
N ASP A 360 12.68 -10.09 1.48
CA ASP A 360 13.92 -9.68 0.79
C ASP A 360 15.14 -9.76 1.72
N ILE A 361 15.02 -9.21 2.92
CA ILE A 361 16.07 -9.24 3.96
C ILE A 361 16.43 -10.70 4.30
N LEU A 362 15.44 -11.56 4.55
CA LEU A 362 15.67 -12.98 4.85
C LEU A 362 16.40 -13.70 3.70
N ARG A 363 16.03 -13.42 2.44
CA ARG A 363 16.69 -14.00 1.27
C ARG A 363 18.13 -13.53 1.11
N VAL A 364 18.40 -12.25 1.34
CA VAL A 364 19.76 -11.70 1.36
C VAL A 364 20.58 -12.31 2.50
N VAL A 365 20.00 -12.53 3.68
CA VAL A 365 20.66 -13.23 4.79
C VAL A 365 21.02 -14.67 4.40
N HIS A 366 20.10 -15.42 3.77
CA HIS A 366 20.40 -16.78 3.27
C HIS A 366 21.53 -16.77 2.22
N TRP A 367 21.58 -15.76 1.37
CA TRP A 367 22.68 -15.57 0.42
C TRP A 367 24.02 -15.31 1.12
N LEU A 368 24.03 -14.46 2.16
CA LEU A 368 25.24 -14.20 2.96
C LEU A 368 25.74 -15.49 3.64
N GLU A 369 24.83 -16.33 4.12
CA GLU A 369 25.15 -17.65 4.69
C GLU A 369 25.78 -18.61 3.66
N ASP A 370 25.24 -18.69 2.44
CA ASP A 370 25.85 -19.51 1.37
C ASP A 370 27.24 -19.00 0.96
N ASN A 371 27.46 -17.69 1.13
CA ASN A 371 28.76 -17.07 0.99
C ASN A 371 29.68 -17.28 2.21
N GLY A 372 29.25 -18.06 3.20
CA GLY A 372 30.07 -18.53 4.32
C GLY A 372 29.98 -17.67 5.58
N HIS A 373 29.20 -16.59 5.60
CA HIS A 373 29.03 -15.79 6.81
C HIS A 373 28.28 -16.57 7.88
N THR A 374 28.83 -16.60 9.10
CA THR A 374 28.26 -17.36 10.23
C THR A 374 27.38 -16.50 11.13
N GLU A 375 27.54 -15.17 11.05
CA GLU A 375 26.82 -14.18 11.84
C GLU A 375 26.49 -12.97 10.97
N VAL A 376 25.24 -12.50 11.04
CA VAL A 376 24.79 -11.29 10.36
C VAL A 376 24.31 -10.28 11.39
N GLU A 377 24.93 -9.10 11.40
CA GLU A 377 24.40 -7.92 12.09
C GLU A 377 23.64 -7.07 11.07
N VAL A 378 22.42 -6.66 11.38
CA VAL A 378 21.63 -5.77 10.53
C VAL A 378 21.68 -4.37 11.10
N VAL A 379 21.95 -3.38 10.26
CA VAL A 379 21.78 -1.95 10.58
C VAL A 379 20.69 -1.40 9.69
N ALA A 380 19.64 -0.80 10.24
CA ALA A 380 18.49 -0.34 9.46
C ALA A 380 18.16 1.12 9.75
N SER A 381 17.57 1.79 8.76
CA SER A 381 17.17 3.19 8.84
C SER A 381 15.78 3.40 8.28
N GLY A 382 15.05 4.36 8.85
CA GLY A 382 13.72 4.78 8.41
C GLY A 382 12.80 3.63 8.06
N GLN A 383 12.31 3.58 6.82
CA GLN A 383 11.28 2.64 6.36
C GLN A 383 11.72 1.17 6.31
N THR A 384 13.03 0.87 6.40
CA THR A 384 13.52 -0.52 6.48
C THR A 384 13.65 -1.05 7.90
N THR A 385 13.47 -0.21 8.91
CA THR A 385 13.60 -0.60 10.32
C THR A 385 12.56 -1.64 10.72
N VAL A 386 11.28 -1.41 10.44
CA VAL A 386 10.20 -2.37 10.76
C VAL A 386 10.40 -3.70 10.01
N PRO A 387 10.65 -3.74 8.67
CA PRO A 387 11.02 -4.97 7.96
C PRO A 387 12.22 -5.70 8.57
N ALA A 388 13.25 -4.99 9.05
CA ALA A 388 14.41 -5.59 9.69
C ALA A 388 14.09 -6.27 11.02
N LEU A 389 13.26 -5.63 11.86
CA LEU A 389 12.78 -6.21 13.12
C LEU A 389 11.97 -7.50 12.86
N ILE A 390 11.07 -7.46 11.88
CA ILE A 390 10.28 -8.60 11.45
C ILE A 390 11.18 -9.76 10.98
N ALA A 391 12.15 -9.48 10.09
CA ALA A 391 13.10 -10.48 9.62
C ALA A 391 13.92 -11.08 10.77
N ALA A 392 14.37 -10.27 11.73
CA ALA A 392 15.14 -10.74 12.88
C ALA A 392 14.34 -11.63 13.83
N LEU A 393 13.02 -11.44 13.94
CA LEU A 393 12.17 -12.35 14.69
C LEU A 393 11.98 -13.69 13.95
N ALA A 394 11.94 -13.67 12.62
CA ALA A 394 11.77 -14.86 11.79
C ALA A 394 13.03 -15.74 11.68
N THR A 395 14.23 -15.24 11.98
CA THR A 395 15.47 -16.03 11.94
C THR A 395 16.44 -15.71 13.06
N ARG A 396 17.13 -16.74 13.60
CA ARG A 396 18.22 -16.59 14.59
C ARG A 396 19.56 -16.22 13.97
N ARG A 397 19.61 -16.10 12.64
CA ARG A 397 20.81 -15.81 11.86
C ARG A 397 21.19 -14.34 11.91
N ILE A 398 20.18 -13.47 11.96
CA ILE A 398 20.35 -12.05 12.33
C ILE A 398 20.64 -11.99 13.82
N LYS A 399 21.88 -11.69 14.22
CA LYS A 399 22.29 -11.65 15.63
C LYS A 399 21.73 -10.43 16.34
N VAL A 400 21.77 -9.28 15.68
CA VAL A 400 21.31 -8.01 16.23
C VAL A 400 20.77 -7.13 15.11
N VAL A 401 19.70 -6.37 15.41
CA VAL A 401 19.25 -5.23 14.61
C VAL A 401 19.68 -3.96 15.32
N ARG A 402 20.40 -3.09 14.61
CA ARG A 402 20.82 -1.77 15.08
C ARG A 402 20.04 -0.72 14.31
N ALA A 403 19.08 -0.07 14.94
CA ALA A 403 18.31 0.98 14.28
C ALA A 403 19.06 2.31 14.35
N LEU A 404 19.19 3.04 13.24
CA LEU A 404 19.80 4.37 13.25
C LEU A 404 18.92 5.41 13.94
N ASN A 405 17.60 5.20 13.95
CA ASN A 405 16.61 6.00 14.66
C ASN A 405 15.60 5.05 15.31
N ASP A 406 14.95 5.49 16.39
CA ASP A 406 13.85 4.72 16.96
C ASP A 406 12.69 4.61 15.96
N PRO A 407 12.14 3.40 15.75
CA PRO A 407 11.02 3.23 14.84
C PRO A 407 9.74 3.81 15.44
N ILE A 408 8.95 4.50 14.62
CA ILE A 408 7.63 5.00 15.00
C ILE A 408 6.66 3.81 15.03
N SER A 409 5.89 3.67 16.12
CA SER A 409 4.86 2.63 16.23
C SER A 409 3.61 2.92 15.40
N PHE A 410 2.87 1.89 15.03
CA PHE A 410 1.60 2.05 14.33
C PHE A 410 0.55 2.73 15.19
N GLN A 411 0.63 2.56 16.51
CA GLN A 411 -0.22 3.32 17.43
C GLN A 411 0.12 4.82 17.38
N GLN A 412 1.39 5.21 17.44
CA GLN A 412 1.78 6.62 17.32
C GLN A 412 1.33 7.24 15.99
N ILE A 413 1.39 6.47 14.89
CA ILE A 413 0.86 6.89 13.59
C ILE A 413 -0.67 7.14 13.69
N ALA A 414 -1.41 6.19 14.27
CA ALA A 414 -2.87 6.28 14.41
C ALA A 414 -3.34 7.41 15.36
N GLU A 415 -2.53 7.74 16.36
CA GLU A 415 -2.79 8.82 17.33
C GLU A 415 -2.33 10.20 16.81
N SER A 416 -1.55 10.24 15.74
CA SER A 416 -1.07 11.49 15.13
C SER A 416 -1.98 11.96 14.00
N ARG A 417 -2.08 13.29 13.84
CA ARG A 417 -2.72 13.93 12.68
C ARG A 417 -1.77 14.08 11.50
N GLN A 418 -0.46 14.04 11.76
CA GLN A 418 0.59 14.24 10.77
C GLN A 418 1.74 13.27 11.04
N TYR A 419 2.15 12.57 10.00
CA TYR A 419 3.30 11.69 10.00
C TYR A 419 3.89 11.70 8.59
N ASP A 420 5.19 11.46 8.49
CA ASP A 420 5.93 11.46 7.23
C ASP A 420 6.44 10.05 6.95
N LEU A 421 5.52 9.17 6.58
CA LEU A 421 5.82 7.79 6.23
C LEU A 421 5.08 7.42 4.95
N PRO A 422 5.76 6.74 3.99
CA PRO A 422 5.14 6.31 2.76
C PRO A 422 4.08 5.22 3.02
N LEU A 423 3.13 5.07 2.09
CA LEU A 423 2.11 4.02 2.20
C LEU A 423 2.75 2.62 2.23
N SER A 424 3.92 2.44 1.59
CA SER A 424 4.70 1.19 1.63
C SER A 424 5.21 0.81 3.03
N SER A 425 5.08 1.70 4.03
CA SER A 425 5.37 1.39 5.45
C SER A 425 4.15 0.85 6.21
N MET A 426 2.94 0.90 5.63
CA MET A 426 1.71 0.57 6.32
C MET A 426 1.36 -0.91 6.23
N ILE A 427 0.85 -1.48 7.34
CA ILE A 427 0.38 -2.86 7.43
C ILE A 427 -1.11 -2.84 7.80
N PRO A 428 -2.02 -3.28 6.91
CA PRO A 428 -3.46 -3.32 7.21
C PRO A 428 -3.75 -4.12 8.49
N ASN A 429 -4.62 -3.59 9.35
CA ASN A 429 -5.09 -4.24 10.58
C ASN A 429 -4.01 -4.61 11.62
N VAL A 430 -2.79 -4.10 11.50
CA VAL A 430 -1.67 -4.53 12.37
C VAL A 430 -1.97 -4.38 13.85
N LEU A 431 -2.62 -3.29 14.27
CA LEU A 431 -2.97 -3.03 15.68
C LEU A 431 -3.96 -4.03 16.28
N LEU A 432 -4.67 -4.83 15.47
CA LEU A 432 -5.46 -5.96 15.97
C LEU A 432 -4.57 -7.10 16.48
N HIS A 433 -3.30 -7.14 16.08
CA HIS A 433 -2.43 -8.31 16.20
C HIS A 433 -1.15 -8.02 16.97
N PHE A 434 -0.45 -6.92 16.68
CA PHE A 434 0.77 -6.48 17.36
C PHE A 434 1.08 -5.01 17.02
N ASP A 435 2.12 -4.46 17.62
CA ASP A 435 2.72 -3.17 17.26
C ASP A 435 4.26 -3.26 17.22
N VAL A 436 4.92 -2.20 16.72
CA VAL A 436 6.38 -2.08 16.67
C VAL A 436 7.00 -2.23 18.06
N GLU A 437 6.35 -1.69 19.10
CA GLU A 437 6.78 -1.83 20.50
C GLU A 437 6.91 -3.30 20.91
N ASP A 438 6.01 -4.18 20.44
CA ASP A 438 6.05 -5.61 20.72
C ASP A 438 7.30 -6.25 20.07
N LEU A 439 7.63 -5.87 18.84
CA LEU A 439 8.81 -6.35 18.12
C LEU A 439 10.11 -5.93 18.82
N VAL A 440 10.20 -4.65 19.17
CA VAL A 440 11.36 -4.06 19.84
C VAL A 440 11.55 -4.69 21.22
N ARG A 441 10.48 -4.83 22.01
CA ARG A 441 10.55 -5.44 23.34
C ARG A 441 11.01 -6.89 23.28
N GLU A 442 10.46 -7.71 22.37
CA GLU A 442 10.85 -9.11 22.20
C GLU A 442 12.33 -9.24 21.81
N LEU A 443 12.81 -8.46 20.83
CA LEU A 443 14.22 -8.51 20.43
C LEU A 443 15.16 -7.96 21.50
N THR A 444 14.76 -6.91 22.23
CA THR A 444 15.54 -6.34 23.34
C THR A 444 15.70 -7.35 24.47
N ALA A 445 14.62 -8.06 24.85
CA ALA A 445 14.67 -9.11 25.87
C ALA A 445 15.62 -10.27 25.49
N GLN A 446 15.83 -10.49 24.19
CA GLN A 446 16.78 -11.46 23.65
C GLN A 446 18.22 -10.91 23.49
N GLY A 447 18.45 -9.62 23.74
CA GLY A 447 19.73 -8.95 23.50
C GLY A 447 20.04 -8.74 22.00
N ARG A 448 19.00 -8.65 21.16
CA ARG A 448 19.09 -8.64 19.68
C ARG A 448 18.58 -7.34 19.04
N TYR A 449 18.32 -6.31 19.85
CA TYR A 449 17.98 -4.97 19.37
C TYR A 449 18.77 -3.92 20.14
N THR A 450 19.27 -2.90 19.43
CA THR A 450 19.87 -1.70 20.01
C THR A 450 19.60 -0.51 19.12
N VAL A 451 19.49 0.69 19.68
CA VAL A 451 19.59 1.93 18.90
C VAL A 451 21.07 2.25 18.71
N TYR A 452 21.45 2.58 17.49
CA TYR A 452 22.82 2.94 17.16
C TYR A 452 23.08 4.39 17.60
N ASP A 453 23.94 4.58 18.60
CA ASP A 453 24.34 5.90 19.05
C ASP A 453 25.27 6.55 18.02
N MET A 454 24.72 7.54 17.32
CA MET A 454 25.39 8.30 16.27
C MET A 454 26.41 9.31 16.83
N GLU A 455 26.22 9.78 18.08
CA GLU A 455 27.10 10.75 18.73
C GLU A 455 28.39 10.09 19.22
N ALA A 456 28.31 8.88 19.76
CA ALA A 456 29.47 8.11 20.22
C ALA A 456 30.48 7.78 19.08
N ALA A 457 29.99 7.55 17.86
CA ALA A 457 30.84 7.28 16.68
C ALA A 457 31.59 8.52 16.16
N SER A 458 31.14 9.72 16.55
CA SER A 458 31.77 11.00 16.18
C SER A 458 32.84 11.44 17.20
N THR A 459 32.74 11.00 18.45
CA THR A 459 33.62 11.43 19.56
C THR A 459 34.94 10.69 19.63
N GLU A 460 35.11 9.57 18.91
CA GLU A 460 36.43 8.93 18.70
C GLU A 460 37.34 9.68 17.71
N ARG A 461 36.92 10.87 17.24
CA ARG A 461 37.79 11.82 16.56
C ARG A 461 37.87 13.12 17.35
N ASN A 462 38.70 13.11 18.40
CA ASN A 462 39.41 14.30 18.87
C ASN A 462 40.82 13.89 19.29
#